data_AF-A0A2W4YIE6-F1
#
_entry.id   AF-A0A2W4YIE6-F1
#
_cell.length_a   1.000
_cell.length_b   1.000
_cell.length_c   1.000
_cell.angle_alpha   90.00
_cell.angle_beta   90.00
_cell.angle_gamma   90.00
#
_symmetry.space_group_name_H-M   'P 1'
#
loop_
_entity.id
_entity.type
_entity.pdbx_description
1 polymer ?
#
loop_
_entity_poly.entity_id
_entity_poly.type
_entity_poly.pdbx_seq_one_letter_code
_entity_poly.pdbx_strand_id
1 'polypeptide(L)'
;MVALLRARVTLIAIFYDRLSGSTPAVGHAVHAKARHRRRRTLDNYKRAVLRCLADHLRAVCSSGGLQQSETRMLRSVLSFIVAVGLLTACGQQSTQPGAGETAPAVATEDGAVPTTGFDVATVPESTATLPPFPFINPLDGLETVFSEAQRNRSFDVEYFVAGTTFVPVEGRVYRDMFQLEGARPYSAMEFQRNYEQAITALGGVRVAGPFNTSAYMSNLEGRPAPGAECWQHECESSFYLIRQGGKEYWIHVGAGAIPLHGYVTVAERQAMAQSFSFLTADALMSALDANGRVPVYIEFDVDRATLRPDARPAVDEIIKLMRDHPDLRLSIEGHTDNTGTPERNRTLSQERAAAVQAALVAAGINASRLRTAGFGADRPLAPGNTDTDRARNRRVELVRL
;
A
#
# COMPACT_ATOMS: atom_id res chain seq x y z
N MET A 1 30.43 21.17 -1.97
CA MET A 1 30.89 20.23 -0.93
C MET A 1 30.21 20.42 0.44
N VAL A 2 29.93 21.65 0.91
CA VAL A 2 29.16 21.90 2.17
C VAL A 2 27.67 21.49 2.06
N ALA A 3 27.06 21.53 0.88
CA ALA A 3 25.67 21.09 0.67
C ALA A 3 25.49 19.55 0.76
N LEU A 4 26.51 18.77 0.38
CA LEU A 4 26.50 17.30 0.45
C LEU A 4 26.73 16.76 1.86
N LEU A 5 27.39 17.53 2.73
CA LEU A 5 27.64 17.17 4.13
C LEU A 5 26.42 17.49 5.02
N ARG A 6 25.65 18.56 4.73
CA ARG A 6 24.38 18.87 5.42
C ARG A 6 23.27 17.87 5.11
N ALA A 7 23.19 17.40 3.87
CA ALA A 7 22.18 16.42 3.47
C ALA A 7 22.38 15.03 4.11
N ARG A 8 23.64 14.61 4.32
CA ARG A 8 23.95 13.28 4.92
C ARG A 8 23.81 13.22 6.45
N VAL A 9 23.92 14.35 7.14
CA VAL A 9 23.77 14.41 8.62
C VAL A 9 22.29 14.43 9.03
N THR A 10 21.41 15.04 8.22
CA THR A 10 19.96 15.08 8.49
C THR A 10 19.28 13.73 8.23
N LEU A 11 19.74 12.98 7.23
CA LEU A 11 19.19 11.66 6.87
C LEU A 11 19.47 10.56 7.91
N ILE A 12 20.56 10.68 8.66
CA ILE A 12 20.94 9.70 9.70
C ILE A 12 20.20 9.99 11.03
N ALA A 13 19.90 11.26 11.32
CA ALA A 13 19.17 11.66 12.52
C ALA A 13 17.67 11.26 12.48
N ILE A 14 17.05 11.29 11.29
CA ILE A 14 15.62 10.96 11.12
C ILE A 14 15.36 9.44 11.12
N PHE A 15 16.36 8.61 10.74
CA PHE A 15 16.24 7.14 10.74
C PHE A 15 16.33 6.51 12.14
N TYR A 16 16.98 7.19 13.10
CA TYR A 16 17.20 6.66 14.46
C TYR A 16 16.03 6.92 15.42
N ASP A 17 15.26 7.99 15.18
CA ASP A 17 14.11 8.38 16.01
C ASP A 17 12.88 7.45 15.82
N ARG A 18 12.89 6.60 14.77
CA ARG A 18 11.73 5.79 14.35
C ARG A 18 11.72 4.33 14.86
N LEU A 19 12.65 3.93 15.74
CA LEU A 19 12.78 2.53 16.22
C LEU A 19 12.55 2.32 17.74
N SER A 20 12.20 3.34 18.54
CA SER A 20 12.30 3.27 20.01
C SER A 20 11.01 3.58 20.81
N GLY A 21 9.86 3.06 20.40
CA GLY A 21 8.65 3.05 21.24
C GLY A 21 8.50 1.78 22.10
N SER A 22 8.36 1.92 23.43
CA SER A 22 7.35 1.24 24.30
C SER A 22 7.62 1.39 25.82
N THR A 23 6.55 1.68 26.58
CA THR A 23 6.35 1.54 28.05
C THR A 23 5.56 0.24 28.34
N PRO A 24 5.46 -0.36 29.57
CA PRO A 24 5.15 0.30 30.87
C PRO A 24 5.65 -0.34 32.20
N ALA A 25 5.27 0.33 33.31
CA ALA A 25 4.98 -0.17 34.68
C ALA A 25 6.01 -0.07 35.85
N VAL A 26 5.63 0.76 36.85
CA VAL A 26 5.63 0.65 38.34
C VAL A 26 6.89 0.15 39.11
N GLY A 27 7.37 0.95 40.09
CA GLY A 27 8.19 0.45 41.22
C GLY A 27 9.04 1.50 41.96
N HIS A 28 8.85 1.62 43.28
CA HIS A 28 9.48 2.61 44.18
C HIS A 28 10.99 2.39 44.49
N ALA A 29 11.68 3.52 44.74
CA ALA A 29 12.71 3.72 45.76
C ALA A 29 14.08 2.99 45.69
N VAL A 30 14.86 3.08 44.58
CA VAL A 30 16.33 2.82 44.61
C VAL A 30 17.10 3.67 43.59
N HIS A 31 17.11 5.02 43.65
CA HIS A 31 17.80 5.81 42.60
C HIS A 31 18.58 7.08 43.00
N ALA A 32 18.95 7.27 44.27
CA ALA A 32 19.73 8.46 44.64
C ALA A 32 21.25 8.33 44.39
N LYS A 33 21.89 7.18 44.69
CA LYS A 33 23.36 7.02 44.61
C LYS A 33 23.91 6.77 43.19
N ALA A 34 23.12 6.19 42.28
CA ALA A 34 23.54 5.92 40.89
C ALA A 34 23.62 7.20 40.02
N ARG A 35 22.80 8.22 40.33
CA ARG A 35 22.82 9.52 39.62
C ARG A 35 24.10 10.31 39.83
N HIS A 36 24.72 10.21 41.01
CA HIS A 36 25.87 11.06 41.36
C HIS A 36 27.19 10.58 40.72
N ARG A 37 27.36 9.27 40.53
CA ARG A 37 28.53 8.69 39.81
C ARG A 37 28.44 8.92 38.30
N ARG A 38 27.25 8.84 37.68
CA ARG A 38 27.06 9.12 36.24
C ARG A 38 27.36 10.57 35.85
N ARG A 39 27.07 11.55 36.71
CA ARG A 39 27.40 12.97 36.44
C ARG A 39 28.90 13.24 36.31
N ARG A 40 29.74 12.66 37.19
CA ARG A 40 31.21 12.86 37.16
C ARG A 40 31.87 12.31 35.91
N THR A 41 31.37 11.20 35.35
CA THR A 41 31.94 10.59 34.14
C THR A 41 31.56 11.36 32.87
N LEU A 42 30.33 11.91 32.84
CA LEU A 42 29.84 12.73 31.73
C LEU A 42 30.59 14.07 31.61
N ASP A 43 30.95 14.67 32.75
CA ASP A 43 31.73 15.93 32.81
C ASP A 43 33.18 15.75 32.38
N ASN A 44 33.76 14.55 32.52
CA ASN A 44 35.09 14.24 32.01
C ASN A 44 35.07 14.02 30.50
N TYR A 45 34.02 13.38 29.97
CA TYR A 45 33.85 13.15 28.53
C TYR A 45 33.56 14.46 27.78
N LYS A 46 32.69 15.32 28.31
CA LYS A 46 32.45 16.68 27.77
C LYS A 46 33.74 17.50 27.70
N ARG A 47 34.59 17.42 28.73
CA ARG A 47 35.89 18.12 28.75
C ARG A 47 36.88 17.59 27.71
N ALA A 48 36.87 16.30 27.42
CA ALA A 48 37.74 15.70 26.40
C ALA A 48 37.31 16.11 24.96
N VAL A 49 36.01 16.07 24.68
CA VAL A 49 35.45 16.48 23.38
C VAL A 49 35.67 17.97 23.12
N LEU A 50 35.46 18.82 24.15
CA LEU A 50 35.71 20.26 24.05
C LEU A 50 37.19 20.60 23.81
N ARG A 51 38.13 19.82 24.38
CA ARG A 51 39.58 19.99 24.11
C ARG A 51 39.93 19.62 22.68
N CYS A 52 39.48 18.46 22.20
CA CYS A 52 39.74 18.00 20.84
C CYS A 52 39.20 18.97 19.78
N LEU A 53 38.02 19.53 20.04
CA LEU A 53 37.39 20.52 19.17
C LEU A 53 38.08 21.89 19.21
N ALA A 54 38.55 22.32 20.39
CA ALA A 54 39.34 23.54 20.54
C ALA A 54 40.71 23.43 19.85
N ASP A 55 41.33 22.25 19.84
CA ASP A 55 42.58 21.99 19.14
C ASP A 55 42.38 21.96 17.61
N HIS A 56 41.26 21.43 17.13
CA HIS A 56 40.89 21.50 15.71
C HIS A 56 40.60 22.92 15.24
N LEU A 57 39.92 23.73 16.05
CA LEU A 57 39.66 25.14 15.75
C LEU A 57 40.97 25.97 15.76
N ARG A 58 41.92 25.65 16.66
CA ARG A 58 43.25 26.27 16.66
C ARG A 58 44.04 25.92 15.40
N ALA A 59 43.97 24.69 14.92
CA ALA A 59 44.62 24.26 13.68
C ALA A 59 44.05 24.98 12.44
N VAL A 60 42.74 25.19 12.39
CA VAL A 60 42.06 25.91 11.30
C VAL A 60 42.36 27.41 11.32
N CYS A 61 42.54 28.02 12.50
CA CYS A 61 42.95 29.42 12.61
C CYS A 61 44.42 29.66 12.23
N SER A 62 45.32 28.68 12.42
CA SER A 62 46.74 28.81 12.03
C SER A 62 46.99 28.70 10.52
N SER A 63 46.03 28.20 9.73
CA SER A 63 46.14 28.04 8.27
C SER A 63 45.62 29.22 7.44
N GLY A 64 45.37 30.38 8.06
CA GLY A 64 45.29 31.67 7.36
C GLY A 64 44.07 31.93 6.47
N GLY A 65 42.99 31.16 6.57
CA GLY A 65 41.78 31.40 5.77
C GLY A 65 40.56 31.45 6.66
N LEU A 66 40.11 32.66 7.05
CA LEU A 66 38.72 33.07 7.31
C LEU A 66 38.67 34.45 8.01
N GLN A 67 37.91 35.40 7.43
CA GLN A 67 37.75 36.78 7.93
C GLN A 67 36.80 36.86 9.15
N GLN A 68 37.00 37.88 9.98
CA GLN A 68 36.52 38.01 11.38
C GLN A 68 34.98 38.03 11.56
N SER A 69 34.17 38.13 10.50
CA SER A 69 32.71 38.18 10.56
C SER A 69 32.02 36.81 10.69
N GLU A 70 32.70 35.70 10.35
CA GLU A 70 32.10 34.35 10.36
C GLU A 70 32.23 33.60 11.71
N THR A 71 32.99 34.13 12.66
CA THR A 71 33.23 33.49 13.97
C THR A 71 32.10 33.65 14.99
N ARG A 72 31.17 34.59 14.79
CA ARG A 72 30.00 34.77 15.68
C ARG A 72 28.86 33.79 15.40
N MET A 73 28.72 33.29 14.17
CA MET A 73 27.63 32.38 13.80
C MET A 73 27.91 30.93 14.21
N LEU A 74 29.18 30.49 14.22
CA LEU A 74 29.57 29.15 14.64
C LEU A 74 29.43 28.89 16.16
N ARG A 75 29.54 29.93 16.99
CA ARG A 75 29.43 29.82 18.46
C ARG A 75 28.00 29.54 18.93
N SER A 76 26.99 29.99 18.20
CA SER A 76 25.58 29.74 18.55
C SER A 76 25.10 28.36 18.10
N VAL A 77 25.64 27.82 16.99
CA VAL A 77 25.23 26.50 16.45
C VAL A 77 25.82 25.34 17.26
N LEU A 78 26.99 25.52 17.88
CA LEU A 78 27.64 24.45 18.65
C LEU A 78 27.08 24.21 20.06
N SER A 79 26.21 25.08 20.57
CA SER A 79 25.56 24.88 21.86
C SER A 79 24.37 23.93 21.79
N PHE A 80 23.89 23.58 20.60
CA PHE A 80 22.70 22.74 20.40
C PHE A 80 23.02 21.25 20.19
N ILE A 81 24.24 20.91 19.77
CA ILE A 81 24.64 19.53 19.39
C ILE A 81 25.00 18.65 20.62
N VAL A 82 25.16 19.23 21.81
CA VAL A 82 25.59 18.49 23.03
C VAL A 82 24.41 17.86 23.81
N ALA A 83 23.17 17.97 23.33
CA ALA A 83 21.99 17.55 24.11
C ALA A 83 21.43 16.13 23.83
N VAL A 84 21.83 15.41 22.77
CA VAL A 84 21.11 14.18 22.35
C VAL A 84 22.04 12.98 22.14
N GLY A 85 22.74 12.54 23.19
CA GLY A 85 23.58 11.35 23.07
C GLY A 85 23.82 10.66 24.40
N LEU A 86 22.84 9.89 24.89
CA LEU A 86 22.99 9.02 26.04
C LEU A 86 22.19 7.73 25.84
N LEU A 87 22.95 6.61 25.81
CA LEU A 87 22.57 5.19 26.01
C LEU A 87 22.10 4.50 24.72
N THR A 88 22.77 3.45 24.24
CA THR A 88 22.86 2.14 24.91
C THR A 88 24.16 1.36 24.64
N ALA A 89 24.57 0.52 25.60
CA ALA A 89 25.59 -0.51 25.44
C ALA A 89 25.11 -1.85 26.03
N CYS A 90 25.27 -2.92 25.21
CA CYS A 90 25.32 -4.38 25.49
C CYS A 90 24.07 -5.08 26.07
N GLY A 91 23.73 -6.33 25.72
CA GLY A 91 24.47 -7.38 24.99
C GLY A 91 23.60 -8.63 24.67
N GLN A 92 24.27 -9.61 24.05
CA GLN A 92 23.82 -10.83 23.34
C GLN A 92 22.97 -11.85 24.14
N GLN A 93 22.10 -12.60 23.46
CA GLN A 93 22.32 -14.04 23.17
C GLN A 93 21.21 -14.67 22.33
N SER A 94 21.61 -15.25 21.21
CA SER A 94 20.83 -16.14 20.35
C SER A 94 20.89 -17.57 20.87
N THR A 95 19.74 -18.21 21.11
CA THR A 95 19.62 -19.67 21.10
C THR A 95 18.28 -20.04 20.45
N GLN A 96 18.35 -20.68 19.28
CA GLN A 96 17.31 -21.59 18.80
C GLN A 96 17.53 -22.95 19.47
N PRO A 97 16.45 -23.73 19.65
CA PRO A 97 16.39 -24.96 18.86
C PRO A 97 14.99 -25.32 18.34
N GLY A 98 14.95 -25.85 17.11
CA GLY A 98 14.56 -27.24 16.88
C GLY A 98 13.07 -27.59 16.84
N ALA A 99 12.57 -27.68 15.60
CA ALA A 99 11.55 -28.57 15.05
C ALA A 99 10.80 -29.54 15.98
N GLY A 100 9.47 -29.55 15.84
CA GLY A 100 8.63 -30.69 16.19
C GLY A 100 7.15 -30.36 16.27
N GLU A 101 6.37 -31.06 15.43
CA GLU A 101 5.00 -31.52 15.70
C GLU A 101 3.78 -30.70 15.23
N THR A 102 3.18 -31.26 14.16
CA THR A 102 1.74 -31.44 13.88
C THR A 102 0.78 -30.25 13.90
N ALA A 103 0.23 -29.98 12.72
CA ALA A 103 -1.00 -29.23 12.52
C ALA A 103 -2.21 -29.92 13.17
N PRO A 104 -3.19 -29.12 13.62
CA PRO A 104 -4.56 -29.43 13.30
C PRO A 104 -5.34 -28.23 12.74
N ALA A 105 -6.22 -28.58 11.80
CA ALA A 105 -7.52 -27.99 11.49
C ALA A 105 -7.62 -26.48 11.25
N VAL A 106 -7.89 -26.18 9.98
CA VAL A 106 -8.52 -24.96 9.47
C VAL A 106 -9.78 -24.65 10.28
N ALA A 107 -9.77 -23.51 10.96
CA ALA A 107 -10.97 -22.80 11.39
C ALA A 107 -11.04 -21.51 10.57
N THR A 108 -12.04 -21.43 9.70
CA THR A 108 -12.55 -20.16 9.18
C THR A 108 -13.18 -19.42 10.34
N GLU A 109 -12.44 -18.47 10.90
CA GLU A 109 -13.00 -17.40 11.71
C GLU A 109 -12.94 -16.12 10.88
N ASP A 110 -14.11 -15.65 10.45
CA ASP A 110 -14.32 -14.25 10.11
C ASP A 110 -13.82 -13.41 11.28
N GLY A 111 -12.61 -12.87 11.15
CA GLY A 111 -12.00 -11.97 12.10
C GLY A 111 -12.69 -10.61 12.05
N ALA A 112 -13.97 -10.55 12.41
CA ALA A 112 -14.61 -9.31 12.81
C ALA A 112 -13.87 -8.79 14.04
N VAL A 113 -12.97 -7.82 13.82
CA VAL A 113 -12.40 -7.02 14.91
C VAL A 113 -13.57 -6.41 15.67
N PRO A 114 -13.69 -6.62 16.99
CA PRO A 114 -14.82 -6.10 17.74
C PRO A 114 -14.74 -4.57 17.78
N THR A 115 -15.56 -3.91 16.96
CA THR A 115 -15.90 -2.50 17.11
C THR A 115 -16.83 -2.38 18.31
N THR A 116 -16.30 -2.13 19.51
CA THR A 116 -17.08 -1.37 20.50
C THR A 116 -17.24 0.03 19.93
N GLY A 117 -18.20 0.19 19.02
CA GLY A 117 -18.02 1.12 17.94
C GLY A 117 -19.32 1.49 17.28
N PHE A 118 -19.29 2.73 16.77
CA PHE A 118 -20.33 3.37 16.00
C PHE A 118 -21.24 2.38 15.24
N ASP A 119 -22.53 2.40 15.57
CA ASP A 119 -23.53 1.58 14.90
C ASP A 119 -24.02 2.28 13.63
N VAL A 120 -23.58 1.78 12.48
CA VAL A 120 -23.98 2.25 11.14
C VAL A 120 -25.50 2.21 10.97
N ALA A 121 -26.19 1.27 11.60
CA ALA A 121 -27.64 1.13 11.49
C ALA A 121 -28.41 2.36 12.02
N THR A 122 -27.77 3.16 12.88
CA THR A 122 -28.36 4.39 13.44
C THR A 122 -28.40 5.56 12.45
N VAL A 123 -27.61 5.51 11.36
CA VAL A 123 -27.67 6.52 10.30
C VAL A 123 -28.88 6.26 9.42
N PRO A 124 -29.75 7.26 9.14
CA PRO A 124 -30.93 7.07 8.30
C PRO A 124 -30.57 6.74 6.85
N GLU A 125 -31.45 5.99 6.18
CA GLU A 125 -31.35 5.75 4.73
C GLU A 125 -31.70 7.03 3.96
N SER A 126 -30.83 7.41 3.02
CA SER A 126 -31.04 8.53 2.12
C SER A 126 -32.07 8.18 1.05
N THR A 127 -33.05 9.07 0.89
CA THR A 127 -34.04 9.03 -0.18
C THR A 127 -33.63 9.88 -1.39
N ALA A 128 -32.47 10.54 -1.35
CA ALA A 128 -32.00 11.38 -2.44
C ALA A 128 -31.51 10.54 -3.62
N THR A 129 -31.68 11.02 -4.85
CA THR A 129 -31.09 10.37 -6.02
C THR A 129 -29.59 10.61 -6.05
N LEU A 130 -28.79 9.56 -5.83
CA LEU A 130 -27.34 9.66 -5.93
C LEU A 130 -26.89 9.70 -7.41
N PRO A 131 -26.02 10.65 -7.81
CA PRO A 131 -25.37 10.63 -9.12
C PRO A 131 -24.52 9.36 -9.35
N PRO A 132 -23.84 9.20 -10.49
CA PRO A 132 -22.81 8.16 -10.59
C PRO A 132 -21.70 8.38 -9.55
N PHE A 133 -21.18 7.29 -8.98
CA PHE A 133 -19.99 7.32 -8.12
C PHE A 133 -18.84 8.07 -8.84
N PRO A 134 -18.13 9.00 -8.19
CA PRO A 134 -18.06 9.23 -6.73
C PRO A 134 -19.05 10.26 -6.17
N PHE A 135 -20.11 10.61 -6.91
CA PHE A 135 -21.16 11.59 -6.51
C PHE A 135 -20.68 13.04 -6.38
N ILE A 136 -19.37 13.25 -6.35
CA ILE A 136 -18.73 14.53 -6.05
C ILE A 136 -17.89 14.94 -7.25
N ASN A 137 -18.19 16.12 -7.80
CA ASN A 137 -17.37 16.76 -8.82
C ASN A 137 -16.47 17.83 -8.17
N PRO A 138 -15.29 18.10 -8.77
CA PRO A 138 -14.50 19.27 -8.39
C PRO A 138 -15.34 20.56 -8.48
N LEU A 139 -15.19 21.45 -7.50
CA LEU A 139 -15.77 22.79 -7.58
C LEU A 139 -15.13 23.59 -8.73
N ASP A 140 -15.86 24.56 -9.25
CA ASP A 140 -15.42 25.38 -10.38
C ASP A 140 -14.07 26.08 -10.12
N GLY A 141 -13.10 25.93 -11.02
CA GLY A 141 -11.77 26.51 -10.85
C GLY A 141 -10.86 25.80 -9.84
N LEU A 142 -11.26 24.64 -9.30
CA LEU A 142 -10.33 23.74 -8.58
C LEU A 142 -9.63 22.79 -9.54
N GLU A 143 -8.32 22.63 -9.33
CA GLU A 143 -7.50 21.69 -10.09
C GLU A 143 -7.25 20.42 -9.27
N THR A 144 -7.50 19.26 -9.89
CA THR A 144 -7.18 17.94 -9.33
C THR A 144 -5.69 17.69 -9.37
N VAL A 145 -5.09 17.18 -8.30
CA VAL A 145 -3.65 16.90 -8.26
C VAL A 145 -3.32 15.43 -8.53
N PHE A 146 -4.16 14.49 -8.07
CA PHE A 146 -3.89 13.07 -8.28
C PHE A 146 -4.20 12.65 -9.71
N SER A 147 -3.41 11.71 -10.26
CA SER A 147 -3.70 11.09 -11.56
C SER A 147 -4.95 10.20 -11.49
N GLU A 148 -5.55 9.89 -12.65
CA GLU A 148 -6.77 9.06 -12.71
C GLU A 148 -6.65 7.73 -11.96
N ALA A 149 -5.50 7.04 -12.08
CA ALA A 149 -5.23 5.78 -11.40
C ALA A 149 -4.99 5.94 -9.88
N GLN A 150 -4.49 7.10 -9.44
CA GLN A 150 -4.38 7.42 -8.01
C GLN A 150 -5.74 7.77 -7.41
N ARG A 151 -6.61 8.41 -8.22
CA ARG A 151 -7.95 8.80 -7.80
C ARG A 151 -8.89 7.62 -7.70
N ASN A 152 -8.88 6.72 -8.68
CA ASN A 152 -9.86 5.65 -8.79
C ASN A 152 -9.24 4.28 -8.50
N ARG A 153 -9.69 3.63 -7.42
CA ARG A 153 -9.39 2.23 -7.12
C ARG A 153 -10.67 1.42 -7.14
N SER A 154 -10.70 0.36 -7.95
CA SER A 154 -11.86 -0.54 -8.02
C SER A 154 -12.07 -1.32 -6.73
N PHE A 155 -10.99 -1.58 -5.99
CA PHE A 155 -11.02 -2.18 -4.67
C PHE A 155 -9.79 -1.75 -3.85
N ASP A 156 -9.99 -1.29 -2.62
CA ASP A 156 -8.96 -0.98 -1.64
C ASP A 156 -9.58 -0.92 -0.23
N VAL A 157 -8.78 -0.63 0.79
CA VAL A 157 -9.24 -0.25 2.13
C VAL A 157 -8.91 1.20 2.42
N GLU A 158 -9.91 1.95 2.86
CA GLU A 158 -9.74 3.31 3.37
C GLU A 158 -10.31 3.38 4.79
N TYR A 159 -9.66 4.15 5.66
CA TYR A 159 -10.08 4.26 7.04
C TYR A 159 -10.90 5.54 7.21
N PHE A 160 -11.97 5.48 8.01
CA PHE A 160 -12.81 6.62 8.33
C PHE A 160 -12.95 6.76 9.84
N VAL A 161 -13.46 7.89 10.31
CA VAL A 161 -13.79 8.12 11.72
C VAL A 161 -15.30 8.28 11.87
N ALA A 162 -15.87 7.57 12.84
CA ALA A 162 -17.26 7.73 13.24
C ALA A 162 -17.34 7.80 14.76
N GLY A 163 -17.78 8.95 15.29
CA GLY A 163 -17.63 9.29 16.70
C GLY A 163 -16.16 9.24 17.12
N THR A 164 -15.81 8.28 17.98
CA THR A 164 -14.44 7.99 18.44
C THR A 164 -13.97 6.62 17.97
N THR A 165 -14.52 6.10 16.87
CA THR A 165 -14.19 4.78 16.34
C THR A 165 -13.57 4.93 14.96
N PHE A 166 -12.48 4.18 14.72
CA PHE A 166 -11.93 4.00 13.39
C PHE A 166 -12.70 2.90 12.66
N VAL A 167 -13.18 3.21 11.47
CA VAL A 167 -13.96 2.30 10.65
C VAL A 167 -13.16 2.00 9.38
N PRO A 168 -12.61 0.77 9.22
CA PRO A 168 -12.09 0.35 7.94
C PRO A 168 -13.25 0.13 6.96
N VAL A 169 -13.11 0.72 5.78
CA VAL A 169 -14.06 0.61 4.68
C VAL A 169 -13.33 -0.02 3.51
N GLU A 170 -13.62 -1.30 3.29
CA GLU A 170 -13.15 -2.03 2.13
C GLU A 170 -14.14 -1.84 0.98
N GLY A 171 -13.63 -1.61 -0.22
CA GLY A 171 -14.45 -1.50 -1.42
C GLY A 171 -13.90 -0.54 -2.45
N ARG A 172 -14.79 0.02 -3.26
CA ARG A 172 -14.41 0.95 -4.33
C ARG A 172 -14.08 2.31 -3.73
N VAL A 173 -12.91 2.86 -4.06
CA VAL A 173 -12.41 4.12 -3.49
C VAL A 173 -12.17 5.15 -4.58
N TYR A 174 -12.65 6.37 -4.33
CA TYR A 174 -12.25 7.59 -5.00
C TYR A 174 -11.54 8.50 -4.01
N ARG A 175 -10.43 9.13 -4.40
CA ARG A 175 -9.75 10.14 -3.59
C ARG A 175 -9.08 11.20 -4.44
N ASP A 176 -9.08 12.44 -3.98
CA ASP A 176 -8.37 13.51 -4.68
C ASP A 176 -7.86 14.56 -3.72
N MET A 177 -6.85 15.29 -4.19
CA MET A 177 -6.34 16.50 -3.58
C MET A 177 -6.56 17.67 -4.53
N PHE A 178 -6.98 18.80 -4.00
CA PHE A 178 -7.26 20.03 -4.72
C PHE A 178 -6.34 21.14 -4.24
N GLN A 179 -5.72 21.85 -5.18
CA GLN A 179 -5.02 23.10 -4.86
C GLN A 179 -6.06 24.22 -4.72
N LEU A 180 -6.13 24.86 -3.56
CA LEU A 180 -7.12 25.92 -3.29
C LEU A 180 -6.63 27.31 -3.69
N GLU A 181 -5.35 27.44 -4.04
CA GLU A 181 -4.72 28.70 -4.47
C GLU A 181 -4.71 28.87 -6.00
N GLY A 182 -5.53 28.08 -6.72
CA GLY A 182 -5.58 28.03 -8.18
C GLY A 182 -6.18 29.29 -8.83
N ALA A 183 -6.64 29.13 -10.07
CA ALA A 183 -7.17 30.22 -10.90
C ALA A 183 -8.27 31.04 -10.21
N ARG A 184 -9.09 30.39 -9.38
CA ARG A 184 -9.98 31.03 -8.41
C ARG A 184 -9.53 30.61 -7.00
N PRO A 185 -9.10 31.55 -6.14
CA PRO A 185 -8.70 31.20 -4.79
C PRO A 185 -9.93 30.80 -3.95
N TYR A 186 -9.81 29.69 -3.25
CA TYR A 186 -10.79 29.18 -2.30
C TYR A 186 -10.26 29.34 -0.87
N SER A 187 -11.13 29.71 0.07
CA SER A 187 -10.80 29.53 1.49
C SER A 187 -11.05 28.08 1.92
N ALA A 188 -10.32 27.59 2.92
CA ALA A 188 -10.58 26.28 3.52
C ALA A 188 -12.05 26.12 3.98
N MET A 189 -12.62 27.20 4.55
CA MET A 189 -14.02 27.22 4.98
C MET A 189 -15.00 27.15 3.81
N GLU A 190 -14.74 27.86 2.71
CA GLU A 190 -15.57 27.78 1.49
C GLU A 190 -15.55 26.36 0.92
N PHE A 191 -14.36 25.76 0.81
CA PHE A 191 -14.18 24.38 0.36
C PHE A 191 -15.00 23.40 1.21
N GLN A 192 -14.82 23.42 2.52
CA GLN A 192 -15.52 22.52 3.44
C GLN A 192 -17.03 22.71 3.39
N ARG A 193 -17.52 23.95 3.47
CA ARG A 193 -18.97 24.23 3.50
C ARG A 193 -19.65 23.82 2.20
N ASN A 194 -19.02 24.04 1.05
CA ASN A 194 -19.57 23.63 -0.24
C ASN A 194 -19.72 22.11 -0.33
N TYR A 195 -18.69 21.34 0.04
CA TYR A 195 -18.80 19.88 0.05
C TYR A 195 -19.75 19.36 1.13
N GLU A 196 -19.77 19.95 2.33
CA GLU A 196 -20.72 19.58 3.40
C GLU A 196 -22.16 19.76 2.93
N GLN A 197 -22.49 20.88 2.29
CA GLN A 197 -23.82 21.14 1.75
C GLN A 197 -24.18 20.16 0.64
N ALA A 198 -23.25 19.87 -0.28
CA ALA A 198 -23.47 18.90 -1.35
C ALA A 198 -23.72 17.49 -0.79
N ILE A 199 -22.92 17.04 0.19
CA ILE A 199 -23.08 15.73 0.84
C ILE A 199 -24.41 15.67 1.60
N THR A 200 -24.77 16.73 2.33
CA THR A 200 -26.03 16.80 3.07
C THR A 200 -27.24 16.74 2.12
N ALA A 201 -27.17 17.40 0.96
CA ALA A 201 -28.22 17.33 -0.06
C ALA A 201 -28.40 15.92 -0.66
N LEU A 202 -27.37 15.09 -0.62
CA LEU A 202 -27.41 13.66 -0.97
C LEU A 202 -27.88 12.76 0.18
N GLY A 203 -28.29 13.34 1.32
CA GLY A 203 -28.71 12.63 2.52
C GLY A 203 -27.56 12.09 3.37
N GLY A 204 -26.35 12.65 3.20
CA GLY A 204 -25.20 12.31 4.04
C GLY A 204 -25.32 12.87 5.45
N VAL A 205 -24.97 12.05 6.43
CA VAL A 205 -24.96 12.42 7.85
C VAL A 205 -23.52 12.54 8.31
N ARG A 206 -23.18 13.65 8.97
CA ARG A 206 -21.86 13.84 9.58
C ARG A 206 -21.72 12.90 10.78
N VAL A 207 -20.81 11.94 10.69
CA VAL A 207 -20.56 10.92 11.70
C VAL A 207 -19.38 11.26 12.61
N ALA A 208 -18.48 12.16 12.17
CA ALA A 208 -17.40 12.72 12.97
C ALA A 208 -16.93 14.07 12.42
N GLY A 209 -16.34 14.91 13.28
CA GLY A 209 -15.79 16.22 12.91
C GLY A 209 -16.79 17.38 12.97
N PRO A 210 -16.32 18.62 12.69
CA PRO A 210 -14.95 18.95 12.31
C PRO A 210 -13.95 18.85 13.46
N PHE A 211 -12.74 18.37 13.19
CA PHE A 211 -11.61 18.45 14.12
C PHE A 211 -10.29 18.50 13.37
N ASN A 212 -9.24 18.98 14.03
CA ASN A 212 -7.89 18.86 13.50
C ASN A 212 -7.47 17.39 13.52
N THR A 213 -7.08 16.89 12.36
CA THR A 213 -6.65 15.51 12.14
C THR A 213 -5.62 15.04 13.18
N SER A 214 -4.68 15.91 13.57
CA SER A 214 -3.62 15.61 14.56
C SER A 214 -4.15 15.24 15.95
N ALA A 215 -5.32 15.75 16.36
CA ALA A 215 -5.90 15.53 17.68
C ALA A 215 -6.35 14.07 17.93
N TYR A 216 -6.51 13.29 16.86
CA TYR A 216 -6.95 11.90 16.93
C TYR A 216 -5.86 10.90 16.46
N MET A 217 -4.81 11.39 15.80
CA MET A 217 -3.64 10.60 15.39
C MET A 217 -2.91 9.94 16.56
N SER A 218 -2.90 10.57 17.74
CA SER A 218 -2.28 9.98 18.95
C SER A 218 -2.97 8.69 19.41
N ASN A 219 -4.20 8.44 18.95
CA ASN A 219 -5.02 7.29 19.33
C ASN A 219 -5.04 6.18 18.26
N LEU A 220 -4.20 6.27 17.22
CA LEU A 220 -4.20 5.32 16.12
C LEU A 220 -3.68 3.92 16.48
N GLU A 221 -2.99 3.74 17.62
CA GLU A 221 -2.42 2.43 18.05
C GLU A 221 -1.63 1.69 16.95
N GLY A 222 -1.04 2.41 15.98
CA GLY A 222 -0.33 1.84 14.84
C GLY A 222 -1.19 1.47 13.62
N ARG A 223 -2.50 1.76 13.62
CA ARG A 223 -3.40 1.62 12.48
C ARG A 223 -3.09 2.65 11.39
N PRO A 224 -3.38 2.34 10.10
CA PRO A 224 -3.31 3.34 9.03
C PRO A 224 -4.26 4.50 9.30
N ALA A 225 -3.85 5.70 8.88
CA ALA A 225 -4.58 6.92 9.17
C ALA A 225 -5.82 7.09 8.25
N PRO A 226 -6.95 7.64 8.74
CA PRO A 226 -8.24 7.61 8.04
C PRO A 226 -8.54 8.66 6.96
N GLY A 227 -8.24 8.37 5.69
CA GLY A 227 -8.45 9.27 4.55
C GLY A 227 -7.18 9.52 3.75
N ALA A 228 -7.29 10.06 2.54
CA ALA A 228 -6.14 10.36 1.70
C ALA A 228 -5.27 11.48 2.30
N GLU A 229 -4.02 11.15 2.65
CA GLU A 229 -2.80 12.00 2.73
C GLU A 229 -2.83 13.32 3.55
N CYS A 230 -3.97 13.73 4.12
CA CYS A 230 -4.19 14.87 5.02
C CYS A 230 -3.39 14.83 6.34
N TRP A 231 -2.63 13.76 6.60
CA TRP A 231 -2.02 13.45 7.91
C TRP A 231 -0.73 14.20 8.18
N GLN A 232 -0.03 14.60 7.13
CA GLN A 232 1.20 15.38 7.27
C GLN A 232 0.92 16.86 7.56
N HIS A 233 -0.35 17.26 7.52
CA HIS A 233 -0.79 18.64 7.63
C HIS A 233 -1.87 18.76 8.72
N GLU A 234 -1.92 19.92 9.36
CA GLU A 234 -3.01 20.27 10.28
C GLU A 234 -4.28 20.57 9.46
N CYS A 235 -4.95 19.50 9.03
CA CYS A 235 -6.21 19.62 8.30
C CYS A 235 -7.40 19.58 9.25
N GLU A 236 -8.39 20.42 8.99
CA GLU A 236 -9.70 20.27 9.62
C GLU A 236 -10.53 19.26 8.81
N SER A 237 -10.80 18.11 9.42
CA SER A 237 -11.43 16.95 8.79
C SER A 237 -12.84 16.73 9.30
N SER A 238 -13.74 16.39 8.38
CA SER A 238 -15.11 15.93 8.66
C SER A 238 -15.39 14.65 7.90
N PHE A 239 -16.14 13.75 8.54
CA PHE A 239 -16.48 12.43 8.03
C PHE A 239 -17.99 12.27 7.98
N TYR A 240 -18.47 11.69 6.88
CA TYR A 240 -19.88 11.53 6.59
C TYR A 240 -20.18 10.11 6.14
N LEU A 241 -21.42 9.68 6.34
CA LEU A 241 -21.96 8.42 5.87
C LEU A 241 -23.28 8.67 5.16
N ILE A 242 -23.42 8.13 3.95
CA ILE A 242 -24.70 7.97 3.25
C ILE A 242 -25.03 6.49 3.25
N ARG A 243 -26.23 6.14 3.71
CA ARG A 243 -26.80 4.79 3.53
C ARG A 243 -27.88 4.85 2.46
N GLN A 244 -27.84 3.95 1.49
CA GLN A 244 -28.91 3.86 0.50
C GLN A 244 -29.02 2.45 -0.08
N GLY A 245 -30.20 1.85 0.02
CA GLY A 245 -30.51 0.58 -0.65
C GLY A 245 -29.60 -0.57 -0.21
N GLY A 246 -29.21 -0.57 1.07
CA GLY A 246 -28.28 -1.55 1.63
C GLY A 246 -26.80 -1.28 1.31
N LYS A 247 -26.48 -0.16 0.65
CA LYS A 247 -25.10 0.29 0.43
C LYS A 247 -24.68 1.35 1.44
N GLU A 248 -23.38 1.40 1.69
CA GLU A 248 -22.73 2.40 2.54
C GLU A 248 -21.72 3.19 1.72
N TYR A 249 -21.84 4.52 1.75
CA TYR A 249 -20.88 5.45 1.15
C TYR A 249 -20.27 6.31 2.23
N TRP A 250 -18.98 6.13 2.45
CA TRP A 250 -18.19 6.84 3.44
C TRP A 250 -17.44 7.98 2.79
N ILE A 251 -17.53 9.18 3.34
CA ILE A 251 -16.97 10.39 2.73
C ILE A 251 -16.13 11.14 3.75
N HIS A 252 -14.91 11.52 3.36
CA HIS A 252 -14.02 12.39 4.11
C HIS A 252 -13.81 13.67 3.34
N VAL A 253 -13.94 14.80 4.02
CA VAL A 253 -13.60 16.13 3.52
C VAL A 253 -12.62 16.75 4.48
N GLY A 254 -11.46 17.15 3.97
CA GLY A 254 -10.42 17.82 4.75
C GLY A 254 -9.92 19.08 4.05
N ALA A 255 -9.51 20.09 4.81
CA ALA A 255 -8.79 21.24 4.26
C ALA A 255 -7.62 21.62 5.17
N GLY A 256 -6.45 21.84 4.59
CA GLY A 256 -5.21 22.18 5.27
C GLY A 256 -4.67 23.53 4.82
N ALA A 257 -3.90 24.21 5.69
CA ALA A 257 -3.48 25.59 5.46
C ALA A 257 -2.07 25.78 4.86
N ILE A 258 -1.19 24.77 4.93
CA ILE A 258 0.20 24.88 4.45
C ILE A 258 0.66 23.61 3.70
N PRO A 259 0.74 23.64 2.36
CA PRO A 259 0.13 24.65 1.47
C PRO A 259 -1.39 24.66 1.63
N LEU A 260 -2.11 25.68 1.17
CA LEU A 260 -3.57 25.68 1.24
C LEU A 260 -4.16 24.67 0.23
N HIS A 261 -4.72 23.58 0.74
CA HIS A 261 -5.21 22.47 -0.07
C HIS A 261 -6.50 21.88 0.51
N GLY A 262 -7.25 21.16 -0.32
CA GLY A 262 -8.44 20.41 0.07
C GLY A 262 -8.32 18.95 -0.32
N TYR A 263 -8.97 18.06 0.42
CA TYR A 263 -9.03 16.64 0.14
C TYR A 263 -10.47 16.15 0.19
N VAL A 264 -10.81 15.27 -0.74
CA VAL A 264 -12.07 14.54 -0.74
C VAL A 264 -11.76 13.07 -0.96
N THR A 265 -12.30 12.20 -0.10
CA THR A 265 -12.25 10.75 -0.26
C THR A 265 -13.66 10.20 -0.17
N VAL A 266 -14.03 9.30 -1.08
CA VAL A 266 -15.32 8.61 -1.13
C VAL A 266 -15.07 7.12 -1.26
N ALA A 267 -15.60 6.32 -0.34
CA ALA A 267 -15.53 4.86 -0.39
C ALA A 267 -16.93 4.25 -0.42
N GLU A 268 -17.22 3.39 -1.40
CA GLU A 268 -18.39 2.52 -1.41
C GLU A 268 -17.98 1.18 -0.79
N ARG A 269 -18.62 0.79 0.33
CA ARG A 269 -18.33 -0.50 0.96
C ARG A 269 -18.72 -1.63 0.02
N GLN A 270 -17.77 -2.52 -0.27
CA GLN A 270 -17.96 -3.69 -1.11
C GLN A 270 -17.12 -4.85 -0.57
N ALA A 271 -17.60 -6.08 -0.71
CA ALA A 271 -16.79 -7.25 -0.41
C ALA A 271 -15.72 -7.43 -1.50
N MET A 272 -14.50 -7.84 -1.11
CA MET A 272 -13.46 -8.14 -2.10
C MET A 272 -13.86 -9.36 -2.91
N ALA A 273 -13.96 -9.20 -4.24
CA ALA A 273 -13.95 -10.35 -5.13
C ALA A 273 -12.56 -10.99 -5.05
N GLN A 274 -12.48 -12.18 -4.47
CA GLN A 274 -11.24 -12.96 -4.42
C GLN A 274 -10.80 -13.29 -5.85
N SER A 275 -9.68 -12.70 -6.27
CA SER A 275 -9.10 -12.96 -7.60
C SER A 275 -8.01 -14.04 -7.57
N PHE A 276 -7.69 -14.56 -6.38
CA PHE A 276 -6.75 -15.65 -6.22
C PHE A 276 -7.48 -16.98 -6.47
N SER A 277 -7.18 -17.59 -7.61
CA SER A 277 -7.60 -18.96 -7.91
C SER A 277 -6.46 -19.90 -7.58
N PHE A 278 -6.68 -20.85 -6.67
CA PHE A 278 -5.85 -22.05 -6.66
C PHE A 278 -6.08 -22.76 -7.99
N LEU A 279 -5.01 -23.02 -8.75
CA LEU A 279 -5.07 -23.91 -9.90
C LEU A 279 -5.46 -25.30 -9.39
N THR A 280 -6.76 -25.57 -9.38
CA THR A 280 -7.34 -26.88 -9.10
C THR A 280 -8.24 -27.26 -10.27
N ALA A 281 -8.41 -28.54 -10.53
CA ALA A 281 -9.32 -29.03 -11.56
C ALA A 281 -10.72 -28.40 -11.44
N ASP A 282 -11.28 -28.32 -10.23
CA ASP A 282 -12.62 -27.75 -9.98
C ASP A 282 -12.68 -26.25 -10.27
N ALA A 283 -11.65 -25.49 -9.90
CA ALA A 283 -11.57 -24.06 -10.19
C ALA A 283 -11.37 -23.80 -11.70
N LEU A 284 -10.55 -24.62 -12.38
CA LEU A 284 -10.39 -24.56 -13.82
C LEU A 284 -11.72 -24.86 -14.54
N MET A 285 -12.46 -25.88 -14.09
CA MET A 285 -13.77 -26.22 -14.64
C MET A 285 -14.78 -25.09 -14.43
N SER A 286 -14.86 -24.57 -13.21
CA SER A 286 -15.77 -23.46 -12.87
C SER A 286 -15.48 -22.21 -13.72
N ALA A 287 -14.20 -21.88 -13.95
CA ALA A 287 -13.80 -20.77 -14.80
C ALA A 287 -14.14 -21.01 -16.29
N LEU A 288 -13.97 -22.25 -16.77
CA LEU A 288 -14.36 -22.65 -18.13
C LEU A 288 -15.88 -22.59 -18.33
N ASP A 289 -16.68 -22.99 -17.35
CA ASP A 289 -18.15 -22.90 -17.43
C ASP A 289 -18.63 -21.45 -17.41
N ALA A 290 -18.02 -20.60 -16.58
CA ALA A 290 -18.40 -19.20 -16.47
C ALA A 290 -17.98 -18.36 -17.70
N ASN A 291 -16.77 -18.59 -18.22
CA ASN A 291 -16.15 -17.67 -19.19
C ASN A 291 -15.81 -18.31 -20.54
N GLY A 292 -15.93 -19.63 -20.67
CA GLY A 292 -15.45 -20.40 -21.83
C GLY A 292 -13.92 -20.47 -21.96
N ARG A 293 -13.17 -19.81 -21.06
CA ARG A 293 -11.71 -19.72 -21.07
C ARG A 293 -11.14 -19.54 -19.67
N VAL A 294 -9.92 -20.00 -19.44
CA VAL A 294 -9.18 -19.77 -18.18
C VAL A 294 -7.67 -19.63 -18.45
N PRO A 295 -7.01 -18.54 -17.99
CA PRO A 295 -5.57 -18.42 -18.08
C PRO A 295 -4.88 -19.34 -17.04
N VAL A 296 -3.83 -20.02 -17.47
CA VAL A 296 -2.95 -20.84 -16.64
C VAL A 296 -1.52 -20.32 -16.80
N TYR A 297 -0.92 -19.92 -15.67
CA TYR A 297 0.46 -19.43 -15.64
C TYR A 297 1.43 -20.60 -15.60
N ILE A 298 1.95 -20.95 -16.78
CA ILE A 298 3.00 -21.96 -16.94
C ILE A 298 4.29 -21.22 -17.30
N GLU A 299 5.29 -21.30 -16.43
CA GLU A 299 6.59 -20.68 -16.68
C GLU A 299 7.41 -21.49 -17.69
N PHE A 300 8.07 -20.76 -18.59
CA PHE A 300 9.05 -21.28 -19.54
C PHE A 300 10.32 -20.45 -19.45
N ASP A 301 11.47 -21.07 -19.69
CA ASP A 301 12.72 -20.33 -19.83
C ASP A 301 12.65 -19.36 -21.02
N VAL A 302 13.51 -18.34 -20.97
CA VAL A 302 13.62 -17.34 -22.04
C VAL A 302 13.90 -18.03 -23.37
N ASP A 303 13.11 -17.66 -24.38
CA ASP A 303 13.18 -18.19 -25.75
C ASP A 303 13.06 -19.73 -25.86
N ARG A 304 12.47 -20.37 -24.86
CA ARG A 304 12.26 -21.83 -24.81
C ARG A 304 10.79 -22.21 -24.66
N ALA A 305 10.48 -23.42 -25.13
CA ALA A 305 9.18 -24.07 -25.02
C ALA A 305 9.20 -25.36 -24.17
N THR A 306 10.34 -25.67 -23.55
CA THR A 306 10.44 -26.83 -22.64
C THR A 306 9.73 -26.54 -21.32
N LEU A 307 8.84 -27.44 -20.90
CA LEU A 307 8.18 -27.34 -19.59
C LEU A 307 9.21 -27.53 -18.47
N ARG A 308 9.25 -26.56 -17.55
CA ARG A 308 10.09 -26.60 -16.36
C ARG A 308 9.45 -27.52 -15.28
N PRO A 309 10.23 -28.03 -14.30
CA PRO A 309 9.67 -28.87 -13.24
C PRO A 309 8.59 -28.18 -12.39
N ASP A 310 8.67 -26.86 -12.22
CA ASP A 310 7.69 -26.03 -11.51
C ASP A 310 6.37 -25.84 -12.27
N ALA A 311 6.33 -26.13 -13.58
CA ALA A 311 5.09 -26.20 -14.35
C ALA A 311 4.26 -27.44 -14.05
N ARG A 312 4.86 -28.49 -13.45
CA ARG A 312 4.19 -29.79 -13.25
C ARG A 312 2.89 -29.70 -12.46
N PRO A 313 2.81 -29.01 -11.32
CA PRO A 313 1.55 -28.93 -10.56
C PRO A 313 0.39 -28.35 -11.39
N ALA A 314 0.65 -27.31 -12.19
CA ALA A 314 -0.36 -26.73 -13.07
C ALA A 314 -0.80 -27.73 -14.16
N VAL A 315 0.16 -28.43 -14.76
CA VAL A 315 -0.13 -29.47 -15.77
C VAL A 315 -0.91 -30.64 -15.16
N ASP A 316 -0.57 -31.05 -13.95
CA ASP A 316 -1.25 -32.15 -13.23
C ASP A 316 -2.73 -31.82 -12.95
N GLU A 317 -3.04 -30.57 -12.62
CA GLU A 317 -4.43 -30.13 -12.42
C GLU A 317 -5.22 -30.05 -13.73
N ILE A 318 -4.56 -29.73 -14.85
CA ILE A 318 -5.18 -29.84 -16.18
C ILE A 318 -5.43 -31.31 -16.56
N ILE A 319 -4.49 -32.21 -16.23
CA ILE A 319 -4.66 -33.65 -16.44
C ILE A 319 -5.85 -34.16 -15.62
N LYS A 320 -5.93 -33.76 -14.34
CA LYS A 320 -7.04 -34.11 -13.45
C LYS A 320 -8.38 -33.62 -14.00
N LEU A 321 -8.47 -32.34 -14.37
CA LEU A 321 -9.64 -31.75 -15.05
C LEU A 321 -10.08 -32.59 -16.26
N MET A 322 -9.13 -32.93 -17.15
CA MET A 322 -9.44 -33.66 -18.39
C MET A 322 -9.84 -35.13 -18.14
N ARG A 323 -9.42 -35.72 -17.00
CA ARG A 323 -9.84 -37.06 -16.57
C ARG A 323 -11.22 -37.05 -15.95
N ASP A 324 -11.50 -36.06 -15.09
CA ASP A 324 -12.77 -35.93 -14.38
C ASP A 324 -13.92 -35.56 -15.33
N HIS A 325 -13.60 -34.91 -16.46
CA HIS A 325 -14.56 -34.51 -17.49
C HIS A 325 -14.21 -35.13 -18.86
N PRO A 326 -14.62 -36.38 -19.16
CA PRO A 326 -14.22 -37.10 -20.37
C PRO A 326 -14.73 -36.46 -21.68
N ASP A 327 -15.82 -35.71 -21.63
CA ASP A 327 -16.40 -35.02 -22.78
C ASP A 327 -15.78 -33.65 -23.05
N LEU A 328 -14.98 -33.12 -22.11
CA LEU A 328 -14.35 -31.81 -22.25
C LEU A 328 -13.33 -31.81 -23.38
N ARG A 329 -13.42 -30.81 -24.26
CA ARG A 329 -12.49 -30.55 -25.36
C ARG A 329 -11.91 -29.15 -25.20
N LEU A 330 -10.60 -29.02 -25.32
CA LEU A 330 -9.87 -27.77 -25.05
C LEU A 330 -8.98 -27.36 -26.22
N SER A 331 -8.94 -26.05 -26.48
CA SER A 331 -7.84 -25.38 -27.17
C SER A 331 -6.85 -24.88 -26.13
N ILE A 332 -5.57 -25.18 -26.34
CA ILE A 332 -4.45 -24.68 -25.54
C ILE A 332 -3.83 -23.52 -26.33
N GLU A 333 -4.03 -22.30 -25.83
CA GLU A 333 -3.64 -21.08 -26.51
C GLU A 333 -2.40 -20.47 -25.84
N GLY A 334 -1.30 -20.33 -26.58
CA GLY A 334 -0.07 -19.73 -26.08
C GLY A 334 -0.02 -18.23 -26.34
N HIS A 335 0.50 -17.48 -25.37
CA HIS A 335 0.71 -16.03 -25.46
C HIS A 335 2.12 -15.64 -25.01
N THR A 336 2.66 -14.58 -25.62
CA THR A 336 3.93 -13.95 -25.25
C THR A 336 3.69 -12.53 -24.76
N ASP A 337 4.73 -11.91 -24.20
CA ASP A 337 4.76 -10.46 -24.10
C ASP A 337 5.13 -9.83 -25.47
N ASN A 338 5.24 -8.51 -25.49
CA ASN A 338 5.53 -7.73 -26.69
C ASN A 338 7.04 -7.54 -26.96
N THR A 339 7.91 -8.30 -26.29
CA THR A 339 9.35 -8.24 -26.55
C THR A 339 9.72 -9.23 -27.67
N GLY A 340 10.64 -8.82 -28.56
CA GLY A 340 11.03 -9.64 -29.73
C GLY A 340 10.17 -9.39 -30.98
N THR A 341 10.41 -10.18 -32.03
CA THR A 341 9.69 -10.02 -33.30
C THR A 341 8.33 -10.72 -33.27
N PRO A 342 7.28 -10.18 -33.92
CA PRO A 342 5.97 -10.81 -33.99
C PRO A 342 6.02 -12.26 -34.50
N GLU A 343 6.82 -12.53 -35.52
CA GLU A 343 6.97 -13.85 -36.12
C GLU A 343 7.58 -14.84 -35.11
N ARG A 344 8.62 -14.42 -34.38
CA ARG A 344 9.23 -15.28 -33.35
C ARG A 344 8.24 -15.56 -32.22
N ASN A 345 7.50 -14.54 -31.78
CA ASN A 345 6.51 -14.68 -30.72
C ASN A 345 5.34 -15.60 -31.11
N ARG A 346 4.90 -15.54 -32.37
CA ARG A 346 3.89 -16.47 -32.91
C ARG A 346 4.39 -17.91 -32.90
N THR A 347 5.61 -18.15 -33.37
CA THR A 347 6.21 -19.50 -33.33
C THR A 347 6.41 -19.98 -31.89
N LEU A 348 6.98 -19.15 -31.02
CA LEU A 348 7.28 -19.51 -29.63
C LEU A 348 6.01 -19.85 -28.83
N SER A 349 4.96 -19.06 -28.98
CA SER A 349 3.67 -19.35 -28.33
C SER A 349 3.04 -20.64 -28.84
N GLN A 350 3.13 -20.95 -30.13
CA GLN A 350 2.67 -22.21 -30.70
C GLN A 350 3.45 -23.40 -30.14
N GLU A 351 4.78 -23.30 -30.05
CA GLU A 351 5.65 -24.33 -29.48
C GLU A 351 5.32 -24.61 -28.01
N ARG A 352 5.08 -23.56 -27.22
CA ARG A 352 4.68 -23.68 -25.80
C ARG A 352 3.32 -24.37 -25.64
N ALA A 353 2.33 -24.01 -26.45
CA ALA A 353 1.04 -24.67 -26.45
C ALA A 353 1.17 -26.17 -26.82
N ALA A 354 2.00 -26.48 -27.82
CA ALA A 354 2.30 -27.86 -28.21
C ALA A 354 3.02 -28.65 -27.10
N ALA A 355 3.92 -28.03 -26.34
CA ALA A 355 4.59 -28.68 -25.22
C ALA A 355 3.63 -29.08 -24.11
N VAL A 356 2.66 -28.21 -23.77
CA VAL A 356 1.59 -28.53 -22.81
C VAL A 356 0.73 -29.67 -23.35
N GLN A 357 0.28 -29.60 -24.61
CA GLN A 357 -0.49 -30.68 -25.24
C GLN A 357 0.26 -32.02 -25.17
N ALA A 358 1.55 -32.03 -25.50
CA ALA A 358 2.37 -33.23 -25.47
C ALA A 358 2.44 -33.84 -24.06
N ALA A 359 2.54 -33.01 -23.02
CA ALA A 359 2.50 -33.48 -21.64
C ALA A 359 1.14 -34.11 -21.26
N LEU A 360 0.03 -33.50 -21.68
CA LEU A 360 -1.31 -34.06 -21.44
C LEU A 360 -1.51 -35.40 -22.16
N VAL A 361 -1.05 -35.49 -23.42
CA VAL A 361 -1.13 -36.72 -24.22
C VAL A 361 -0.25 -37.82 -23.60
N ALA A 362 0.95 -37.48 -23.15
CA ALA A 362 1.83 -38.41 -22.44
C ALA A 362 1.19 -38.94 -21.13
N ALA A 363 0.32 -38.17 -20.50
CA ALA A 363 -0.46 -38.57 -19.33
C ALA A 363 -1.75 -39.35 -19.67
N GLY A 364 -1.98 -39.66 -20.94
CA GLY A 364 -3.10 -40.50 -21.42
C GLY A 364 -4.34 -39.73 -21.89
N ILE A 365 -4.29 -38.40 -21.98
CA ILE A 365 -5.41 -37.63 -22.54
C ILE A 365 -5.45 -37.82 -24.07
N ASN A 366 -6.63 -38.14 -24.61
CA ASN A 366 -6.78 -38.38 -26.04
C ASN A 366 -6.52 -37.09 -26.85
N ALA A 367 -5.58 -37.14 -27.80
CA ALA A 367 -5.19 -36.00 -28.62
C ALA A 367 -6.36 -35.35 -29.40
N SER A 368 -7.40 -36.12 -29.77
CA SER A 368 -8.59 -35.58 -30.46
C SER A 368 -9.42 -34.60 -29.62
N ARG A 369 -9.21 -34.60 -28.29
CA ARG A 369 -9.84 -33.68 -27.35
C ARG A 369 -9.07 -32.37 -27.20
N LEU A 370 -7.89 -32.25 -27.82
CA LEU A 370 -6.98 -31.13 -27.64
C LEU A 370 -6.68 -30.44 -28.97
N ARG A 371 -6.67 -29.11 -28.97
CA ARG A 371 -6.12 -28.26 -30.04
C ARG A 371 -5.08 -27.32 -29.46
N THR A 372 -4.23 -26.76 -30.30
CA THR A 372 -3.18 -25.80 -29.90
C THR A 372 -3.15 -24.62 -30.85
N ALA A 373 -2.99 -23.41 -30.32
CA ALA A 373 -2.83 -22.19 -31.12
C ALA A 373 -1.83 -21.21 -30.48
N GLY A 374 -0.96 -20.60 -31.29
CA GLY A 374 -0.02 -19.56 -30.87
C GLY A 374 -0.49 -18.17 -31.29
N PHE A 375 -0.73 -17.29 -30.32
CA PHE A 375 -1.17 -15.91 -30.57
C PHE A 375 -0.06 -14.87 -30.47
N GLY A 376 1.15 -15.25 -30.04
CA GLY A 376 2.22 -14.31 -29.79
C GLY A 376 1.77 -13.20 -28.85
N ALA A 377 2.07 -11.96 -29.22
CA ALA A 377 1.69 -10.77 -28.45
C ALA A 377 0.31 -10.20 -28.82
N ASP A 378 -0.42 -10.82 -29.75
CA ASP A 378 -1.56 -10.18 -30.44
C ASP A 378 -2.85 -10.16 -29.60
N ARG A 379 -2.86 -10.84 -28.45
CA ARG A 379 -3.98 -10.89 -27.50
C ARG A 379 -3.48 -10.64 -26.05
N PRO A 380 -3.07 -9.40 -25.73
CA PRO A 380 -2.55 -9.06 -24.41
C PRO A 380 -3.67 -9.09 -23.36
N LEU A 381 -3.36 -9.62 -22.17
CA LEU A 381 -4.24 -9.56 -20.99
C LEU A 381 -4.10 -8.23 -20.26
N ALA A 382 -2.89 -7.66 -20.28
CA ALA A 382 -2.58 -6.35 -19.73
C ALA A 382 -1.96 -5.46 -20.83
N PRO A 383 -2.50 -4.26 -21.10
CA PRO A 383 -2.05 -3.41 -22.20
C PRO A 383 -0.74 -2.67 -21.91
N GLY A 384 -0.26 -2.69 -20.67
CA GLY A 384 0.92 -1.94 -20.25
C GLY A 384 2.25 -2.60 -20.64
N ASN A 385 3.33 -1.83 -20.47
CA ASN A 385 4.70 -2.20 -20.82
C ASN A 385 5.60 -2.39 -19.59
N THR A 386 5.00 -2.62 -18.41
CA THR A 386 5.76 -2.91 -17.19
C THR A 386 6.18 -4.39 -17.15
N ASP A 387 7.18 -4.74 -16.35
CA ASP A 387 7.56 -6.15 -16.18
C ASP A 387 6.43 -6.99 -15.58
N THR A 388 5.57 -6.37 -14.76
CA THR A 388 4.37 -7.01 -14.22
C THR A 388 3.35 -7.31 -15.34
N ASP A 389 3.10 -6.36 -16.24
CA ASP A 389 2.20 -6.57 -17.37
C ASP A 389 2.74 -7.63 -18.34
N ARG A 390 4.05 -7.57 -18.63
CA ARG A 390 4.73 -8.58 -19.45
C ARG A 390 4.61 -9.97 -18.83
N ALA A 391 4.79 -10.11 -17.52
CA ALA A 391 4.59 -11.38 -16.83
C ALA A 391 3.16 -11.91 -16.98
N ARG A 392 2.14 -11.06 -16.88
CA ARG A 392 0.74 -11.46 -17.08
C ARG A 392 0.44 -11.88 -18.53
N ASN A 393 1.13 -11.29 -19.50
CA ASN A 393 0.96 -11.60 -20.93
C ASN A 393 1.65 -12.91 -21.35
N ARG A 394 2.73 -13.31 -20.67
CA ARG A 394 3.38 -14.63 -20.85
C ARG A 394 2.58 -15.72 -20.15
N ARG A 395 1.58 -16.25 -20.84
CA ARG A 395 0.64 -17.25 -20.29
C ARG A 395 0.26 -18.31 -21.31
N VAL A 396 -0.35 -19.38 -20.81
CA VAL A 396 -1.14 -20.31 -21.60
C VAL A 396 -2.60 -20.11 -21.19
N GLU A 397 -3.54 -20.25 -22.12
CA GLU A 397 -4.96 -20.12 -21.87
C GLU A 397 -5.66 -21.41 -22.34
N LEU A 398 -6.54 -21.95 -21.51
CA LEU A 398 -7.39 -23.08 -21.89
C LEU A 398 -8.72 -22.52 -22.35
N VAL A 399 -9.18 -22.91 -23.53
CA VAL A 399 -10.44 -22.44 -24.13
C VAL A 399 -11.30 -23.65 -24.47
N ARG A 400 -12.58 -23.65 -24.07
CA ARG A 400 -13.52 -24.72 -24.42
C ARG A 400 -13.81 -24.70 -25.93
N LEU A 401 -13.78 -25.87 -26.56
CA LEU A 401 -14.05 -26.06 -28.00
C LEU A 401 -15.52 -26.26 -28.34
#